data_AF-A0A4Q2DAM4-F1
#
_entry.id   AF-A0A4Q2DAM4-F1
#
_cell.length_a   1.000
_cell.length_b   1.000
_cell.length_c   1.000
_cell.angle_alpha   90.00
_cell.angle_beta   90.00
_cell.angle_gamma   90.00
#
_symmetry.space_group_name_H-M   'P 1'
#
loop_
_entity.id
_entity.type
_entity.pdbx_description
1 polymer ?
#
loop_
_entity_poly.entity_id
_entity_poly.type
_entity_poly.pdbx_seq_one_letter_code
_entity_poly.pdbx_strand_id
1 'polypeptide(L)'
;MASKTAAVAVDFARIYSSLGLGKETIAALQAFRKRYADAQRLSNQYGSQPTTVDFAHYRSVLKNKAIVDDAEKLLKDFKPVTYDVSSTVKAIEAFEAKAVAKAKETEQKIDVELKELQATLANIEDARPFDQLTTEDVAKAHPRILEAVETMVKKGKWTVPGYKEKFGDLNVM
;
A
#
# COMPACT_ATOMS: atom_id res chain seq x y z
N MET A 1 9.28 -5.78 26.25
CA MET A 1 8.40 -4.72 25.72
C MET A 1 9.24 -3.90 24.75
N ALA A 2 9.17 -4.20 23.45
CA ALA A 2 9.92 -3.45 22.46
C ALA A 2 9.43 -2.00 22.51
N SER A 3 10.32 -1.09 22.91
CA SER A 3 10.11 0.35 22.81
C SER A 3 9.81 0.64 21.35
N LYS A 4 8.52 0.80 21.02
CA LYS A 4 8.09 1.18 19.67
C LYS A 4 8.83 2.44 19.29
N THR A 5 9.63 2.33 18.23
CA THR A 5 10.27 3.41 17.50
C THR A 5 9.33 4.61 17.48
N ALA A 6 9.83 5.80 17.83
CA ALA A 6 9.07 7.05 17.81
C ALA A 6 8.17 7.06 16.57
N ALA A 7 6.85 7.10 16.78
CA ALA A 7 5.88 6.93 15.70
C ALA A 7 6.13 8.03 14.67
N VAL A 8 6.76 7.66 13.54
CA VAL A 8 6.93 8.56 12.40
C VAL A 8 5.53 9.01 12.03
N ALA A 9 5.30 10.33 12.06
CA ALA A 9 4.01 10.89 11.73
C ALA A 9 3.62 10.41 10.33
N VAL A 10 2.52 9.68 10.23
CA VAL A 10 2.04 9.14 8.96
C VAL A 10 1.63 10.32 8.08
N ASP A 11 2.30 10.47 6.94
CA ASP A 11 1.94 11.49 5.94
C ASP A 11 0.73 11.02 5.12
N PHE A 12 -0.46 11.35 5.63
CA PHE A 12 -1.72 11.05 4.96
C PHE A 12 -1.85 11.77 3.61
N ALA A 13 -1.24 12.95 3.43
CA ALA A 13 -1.35 13.70 2.18
C ALA A 13 -0.66 12.92 1.06
N ARG A 14 0.54 12.38 1.34
CA ARG A 14 1.25 11.50 0.42
C ARG A 14 0.47 10.21 0.13
N ILE A 15 -0.15 9.60 1.13
CA ILE A 15 -0.95 8.37 0.93
C ILE A 15 -2.13 8.60 -0.02
N TYR A 16 -2.82 9.74 0.10
CA TYR A 16 -3.98 10.05 -0.75
C TYR A 16 -3.59 10.37 -2.20
N SER A 17 -2.42 10.97 -2.43
CA SER A 17 -2.02 11.45 -3.76
C SER A 17 -1.10 10.50 -4.51
N SER A 18 -0.18 9.82 -3.83
CA SER A 18 0.92 9.08 -4.49
C SER A 18 0.63 7.61 -4.78
N LEU A 19 -0.33 6.99 -4.06
CA LEU A 19 -0.61 5.55 -4.21
C LEU A 19 -1.69 5.24 -5.26
N GLY A 20 -2.29 6.26 -5.88
CA GLY A 20 -3.34 6.06 -6.90
C GLY A 20 -4.56 5.28 -6.38
N LEU A 21 -4.87 5.42 -5.09
CA LEU A 21 -5.95 4.66 -4.44
C LEU A 21 -7.32 5.02 -5.02
N GLY A 22 -8.22 4.04 -5.08
CA GLY A 22 -9.61 4.28 -5.48
C GLY A 22 -10.33 5.25 -4.54
N LYS A 23 -11.32 5.98 -5.07
CA LYS A 23 -12.10 6.98 -4.30
C LYS A 23 -12.72 6.41 -3.03
N GLU A 24 -13.23 5.17 -3.10
CA GLU A 24 -13.83 4.48 -1.94
C GLU A 24 -12.79 4.18 -0.84
N THR A 25 -11.60 3.73 -1.23
CA THR A 25 -10.50 3.44 -0.31
C THR A 25 -10.00 4.71 0.38
N ILE A 26 -9.90 5.82 -0.36
CA ILE A 26 -9.56 7.14 0.20
C ILE A 26 -10.60 7.57 1.23
N ALA A 27 -11.89 7.44 0.90
CA ALA A 27 -12.97 7.80 1.83
C ALA A 27 -12.93 6.94 3.10
N ALA A 28 -12.69 5.63 2.98
CA ALA A 28 -12.55 4.74 4.12
C ALA A 28 -11.36 5.11 5.02
N LEU A 29 -10.21 5.48 4.43
CA LEU A 29 -9.02 5.90 5.17
C LEU A 29 -9.23 7.24 5.89
N GLN A 30 -9.92 8.20 5.25
CA GLN A 30 -10.31 9.46 5.87
C GLN A 30 -11.25 9.24 7.06
N ALA A 31 -12.24 8.35 6.92
CA ALA A 31 -13.15 7.97 8.01
C ALA A 31 -12.39 7.31 9.17
N PHE A 32 -11.43 6.44 8.87
CA PHE A 32 -10.56 5.82 9.88
C PHE A 32 -9.75 6.88 10.64
N ARG A 33 -9.11 7.81 9.93
CA ARG A 33 -8.34 8.91 10.54
C ARG A 33 -9.22 9.77 11.45
N LYS A 34 -10.44 10.10 11.02
CA LYS A 34 -11.40 10.86 11.84
C LYS A 34 -11.75 10.12 13.13
N ARG A 35 -12.08 8.83 13.04
CA ARG A 35 -12.38 7.99 14.20
C ARG A 35 -11.23 7.93 15.21
N TYR A 36 -9.99 7.81 14.72
CA TYR A 36 -8.81 7.84 15.58
C TYR A 36 -8.66 9.19 16.29
N ALA A 37 -8.76 10.31 15.56
CA ALA A 37 -8.63 11.64 16.14
C ALA A 37 -9.71 11.94 17.19
N ASP A 38 -10.96 11.53 16.93
CA ASP A 38 -12.06 11.68 17.89
C ASP A 38 -11.82 10.83 19.16
N ALA A 39 -11.38 9.58 19.00
CA ALA A 39 -11.05 8.71 20.14
C ALA A 39 -9.89 9.26 20.97
N GLN A 40 -8.85 9.78 20.32
CA GLN A 40 -7.70 10.40 21.00
C GLN A 40 -8.11 11.66 21.76
N ARG A 41 -8.97 12.50 21.17
CA ARG A 41 -9.51 13.68 21.84
C ARG A 41 -10.30 13.31 23.09
N LEU A 42 -11.22 12.33 22.98
CA LEU A 42 -12.00 11.85 24.12
C LEU A 42 -11.09 11.26 25.20
N SER A 43 -10.12 10.42 24.83
CA SER A 43 -9.19 9.82 25.78
C SER A 43 -8.39 10.88 26.55
N ASN A 44 -7.91 11.92 25.87
CA ASN A 44 -7.20 13.02 26.52
C ASN A 44 -8.12 13.82 27.45
N GLN A 45 -9.35 14.09 26.99
CA GLN A 45 -10.36 14.80 27.79
C GLN A 45 -10.69 14.06 29.08
N TYR A 46 -10.97 12.75 29.01
CA TYR A 46 -11.24 11.94 30.20
C TYR A 46 -10.00 11.76 31.08
N GLY A 47 -8.80 11.64 30.49
CA GLY A 47 -7.55 11.56 31.23
C GLY A 47 -7.19 12.84 31.99
N SER A 48 -7.64 14.01 31.51
CA SER A 48 -7.43 15.30 32.19
C SER A 48 -8.42 15.60 33.32
N GLN A 49 -9.49 14.80 33.48
CA GLN A 49 -10.46 15.03 34.54
C GLN A 49 -9.86 14.65 35.90
N PRO A 50 -10.02 15.51 36.92
CA PRO A 50 -9.53 15.21 38.26
C PRO A 50 -10.30 14.02 38.84
N THR A 51 -9.58 12.96 39.16
CA THR A 51 -10.13 11.74 39.80
C THR A 51 -9.95 11.73 41.32
N THR A 52 -9.34 12.78 41.88
CA THR A 52 -9.05 12.92 43.30
C THR A 52 -10.27 13.45 44.06
N VAL A 53 -10.76 12.66 45.01
CA VAL A 53 -11.83 13.06 45.95
C VAL A 53 -11.18 13.37 47.31
N ASP A 54 -11.42 14.57 47.85
CA ASP A 54 -10.92 14.94 49.18
C ASP A 54 -11.86 14.44 50.29
N PHE A 55 -11.63 13.21 50.74
CA PHE A 55 -12.38 12.59 51.83
C PHE A 55 -12.14 13.27 53.19
N ALA A 56 -11.06 14.02 53.38
CA ALA A 56 -10.79 14.72 54.65
C ALA A 56 -11.72 15.93 54.81
N HIS A 57 -11.93 16.69 53.73
CA HIS A 57 -12.90 17.78 53.71
C HIS A 57 -14.33 17.26 54.00
N TYR A 58 -14.77 16.20 53.34
CA TYR A 58 -16.12 15.65 53.52
C TYR A 58 -16.38 15.05 54.92
N ARG A 59 -15.37 14.47 55.58
CA ARG A 59 -15.47 14.02 56.99
C ARG A 59 -15.70 15.16 57.98
N SER A 60 -15.30 16.39 57.64
CA SER A 60 -15.46 17.56 58.51
C SER A 60 -16.83 18.23 58.38
N VAL A 61 -17.45 18.14 57.20
CA VAL A 61 -18.73 18.80 56.88
C VAL A 61 -19.94 17.90 57.16
N LEU A 62 -19.82 16.59 56.92
CA LEU A 62 -20.93 15.65 57.09
C LEU A 62 -21.08 15.21 58.55
N LYS A 63 -22.30 15.29 59.08
CA LYS A 63 -22.63 14.75 60.42
C LYS A 63 -22.45 13.23 60.53
N ASN A 64 -22.64 12.50 59.43
CA ASN A 64 -22.53 11.04 59.40
C ASN A 64 -21.23 10.59 58.72
N LYS A 65 -20.20 10.34 59.54
CA LYS A 65 -18.85 9.99 59.08
C LYS A 65 -18.75 8.58 58.49
N ALA A 66 -19.60 7.66 58.94
CA ALA A 66 -19.61 6.26 58.46
C ALA A 66 -19.84 6.16 56.95
N ILE A 67 -20.69 7.03 56.39
CA ILE A 67 -20.98 7.07 54.95
C ILE A 67 -19.73 7.47 54.14
N VAL A 68 -18.88 8.34 54.69
CA VAL A 68 -17.66 8.78 54.01
C VAL A 68 -16.61 7.66 53.99
N ASP A 69 -16.53 6.89 55.07
CA ASP A 69 -15.62 5.73 55.15
C ASP A 69 -16.06 4.60 54.20
N ASP A 70 -17.36 4.34 54.10
CA ASP A 70 -17.92 3.36 53.16
C ASP A 70 -17.69 3.78 51.70
N ALA A 71 -17.84 5.06 51.38
CA ALA A 71 -17.58 5.59 50.04
C ALA A 71 -16.10 5.54 49.66
N GLU A 72 -15.18 5.83 50.61
CA GLU A 72 -13.74 5.69 50.38
C GLU A 72 -13.35 4.23 50.10
N LYS A 73 -13.95 3.28 50.82
CA LYS A 73 -13.75 1.86 50.59
C LYS A 73 -14.25 1.43 49.22
N LEU A 74 -15.46 1.84 48.84
CA LEU A 74 -16.05 1.52 47.53
C LEU A 74 -15.21 2.05 46.36
N LEU A 75 -14.65 3.26 46.50
CA LEU A 75 -13.79 3.86 45.47
C LEU A 75 -12.45 3.12 45.33
N LYS A 76 -11.85 2.68 46.44
CA LYS A 76 -10.60 1.89 46.43
C LYS A 76 -10.80 0.48 45.88
N ASP A 77 -11.96 -0.13 46.15
CA ASP A 77 -12.30 -1.46 45.67
C ASP A 77 -12.73 -1.47 44.19
N PHE A 78 -13.09 -0.32 43.64
CA PHE A 78 -13.48 -0.19 42.23
C PHE A 78 -12.26 -0.35 41.30
N LYS A 79 -12.24 -1.45 40.55
CA LYS A 79 -11.30 -1.67 39.45
C LYS A 79 -12.01 -1.45 38.11
N PRO A 80 -11.54 -0.51 37.27
CA PRO A 80 -12.09 -0.35 35.92
C PRO A 80 -11.99 -1.66 35.13
N VAL A 81 -13.02 -1.95 34.34
CA VAL A 81 -13.00 -3.09 33.43
C VAL A 81 -11.94 -2.83 32.35
N THR A 82 -10.85 -3.58 32.39
CA THR A 82 -9.80 -3.52 31.36
C THR A 82 -10.22 -4.36 30.16
N TYR A 83 -10.08 -3.82 28.96
CA TYR A 83 -10.23 -4.60 27.72
C TYR A 83 -8.89 -5.20 27.32
N ASP A 84 -8.86 -6.50 27.03
CA ASP A 84 -7.65 -7.16 26.54
C ASP A 84 -7.50 -6.95 25.02
N VAL A 85 -6.54 -6.11 24.65
CA VAL A 85 -6.15 -5.83 23.26
C VAL A 85 -5.07 -6.78 22.72
N SER A 86 -4.62 -7.77 23.51
CA SER A 86 -3.49 -8.64 23.14
C SER A 86 -3.73 -9.42 21.84
N SER A 87 -4.96 -9.91 21.63
CA SER A 87 -5.35 -10.64 20.41
C SER A 87 -5.30 -9.75 19.16
N THR A 88 -5.75 -8.50 19.29
CA THR A 88 -5.75 -7.52 18.20
C THR A 88 -4.33 -7.05 17.88
N VAL A 89 -3.48 -6.88 18.89
CA VAL A 89 -2.05 -6.56 18.69
C VAL A 89 -1.35 -7.67 17.91
N LYS A 90 -1.55 -8.93 18.28
CA LYS A 90 -0.98 -10.07 17.54
C LYS A 90 -1.45 -10.13 16.09
N ALA A 91 -2.72 -9.82 15.84
CA ALA A 91 -3.25 -9.76 14.48
C ALA A 91 -2.56 -8.65 13.66
N ILE A 92 -2.36 -7.46 14.25
CA ILE A 92 -1.66 -6.34 13.61
C ILE A 92 -0.22 -6.72 13.27
N GLU A 93 0.51 -7.35 14.19
CA GLU A 93 1.88 -7.81 13.95
C GLU A 93 1.96 -8.82 12.79
N ALA A 94 1.00 -9.75 12.71
CA ALA A 94 0.92 -10.70 11.60
C ALA A 94 0.59 -10.02 10.26
N PHE A 95 -0.26 -8.99 10.27
CA PHE A 95 -0.54 -8.19 9.07
C PHE A 95 0.69 -7.38 8.63
N GLU A 96 1.41 -6.79 9.57
CA GLU A 96 2.64 -6.01 9.30
C GLU A 96 3.71 -6.90 8.67
N ALA A 97 3.97 -8.08 9.24
CA ALA A 97 4.95 -9.01 8.69
C ALA A 97 4.64 -9.40 7.22
N LYS A 98 3.36 -9.66 6.91
CA LYS A 98 2.93 -9.96 5.54
C LYS A 98 3.04 -8.75 4.62
N ALA A 99 2.69 -7.56 5.09
CA ALA A 99 2.80 -6.33 4.31
C ALA A 99 4.26 -6.01 3.97
N VAL A 100 5.18 -6.14 4.93
CA VAL A 100 6.62 -5.95 4.72
C VAL A 100 7.18 -6.98 3.75
N ALA A 101 6.79 -8.25 3.86
CA ALA A 101 7.23 -9.28 2.93
C ALA A 101 6.80 -8.97 1.48
N LYS A 102 5.54 -8.59 1.28
CA LYS A 102 5.02 -8.19 -0.04
C LYS A 102 5.71 -6.93 -0.58
N ALA A 103 5.96 -5.94 0.28
CA ALA A 103 6.65 -4.72 -0.14
C ALA A 103 8.06 -5.03 -0.67
N LYS A 104 8.81 -5.88 0.04
CA LYS A 104 10.15 -6.34 -0.40
C LYS A 104 10.10 -7.14 -1.70
N GLU A 105 9.11 -8.00 -1.87
CA GLU A 105 8.94 -8.75 -3.12
C GLU A 105 8.67 -7.82 -4.31
N THR A 106 7.79 -6.82 -4.12
CA THR A 106 7.51 -5.82 -5.15
C THR A 106 8.73 -4.95 -5.46
N GLU A 107 9.48 -4.53 -4.44
CA GLU A 107 10.73 -3.78 -4.62
C GLU A 107 11.73 -4.57 -5.49
N GLN A 108 11.94 -5.85 -5.19
CA GLN A 108 12.82 -6.71 -5.98
C GLN A 108 12.35 -6.87 -7.44
N LYS A 109 11.04 -7.00 -7.67
CA LYS A 109 10.49 -7.08 -9.03
C LYS A 109 10.68 -5.78 -9.80
N ILE A 110 10.42 -4.64 -9.17
CA ILE A 110 10.62 -3.32 -9.78
C ILE A 110 12.08 -3.10 -10.14
N ASP A 111 13.02 -3.51 -9.28
CA ASP A 111 14.45 -3.41 -9.58
C ASP A 111 14.88 -4.24 -10.80
N VAL A 112 14.28 -5.42 -10.98
CA VAL A 112 14.50 -6.26 -12.17
C VAL A 112 13.91 -5.60 -13.40
N GLU A 113 12.65 -5.17 -13.35
CA GLU A 113 11.97 -4.51 -14.46
C GLU A 113 12.69 -3.21 -14.88
N LEU A 114 13.18 -2.41 -13.93
CA LEU A 114 13.94 -1.20 -14.22
C LEU A 114 15.24 -1.51 -14.96
N LYS A 115 15.95 -2.56 -14.56
CA LYS A 115 17.18 -3.00 -15.27
C LYS A 115 16.87 -3.49 -16.67
N GLU A 116 15.78 -4.26 -16.85
CA GLU A 116 15.35 -4.73 -18.17
C GLU A 116 14.91 -3.57 -19.07
N LEU A 117 14.19 -2.58 -18.54
CA LEU A 117 13.80 -1.37 -19.26
C LEU A 117 15.01 -0.52 -19.64
N GLN A 118 15.99 -0.37 -18.74
CA GLN A 118 17.25 0.32 -19.03
C GLN A 118 18.04 -0.39 -20.13
N ALA A 119 18.13 -1.72 -20.07
CA ALA A 119 18.77 -2.51 -21.13
C ALA A 119 18.02 -2.38 -22.46
N THR A 120 16.69 -2.35 -22.42
CA THR A 120 15.84 -2.13 -23.61
C THR A 120 16.08 -0.74 -24.19
N LEU A 121 16.20 0.28 -23.35
CA LEU A 121 16.49 1.65 -23.77
C LEU A 121 17.89 1.75 -24.41
N ALA A 122 18.91 1.17 -23.79
CA ALA A 122 20.25 1.10 -24.38
C ALA A 122 20.24 0.38 -25.74
N ASN A 123 19.51 -0.74 -25.85
CA ASN A 123 19.34 -1.44 -27.12
C ASN A 123 18.66 -0.57 -28.19
N ILE A 124 17.76 0.35 -27.82
CA ILE A 124 17.12 1.29 -28.74
C ILE A 124 18.09 2.39 -29.17
N GLU A 125 18.89 2.92 -28.23
CA GLU A 125 19.85 3.99 -28.50
C GLU A 125 21.04 3.50 -29.34
N ASP A 126 21.55 2.31 -29.06
CA ASP A 126 22.64 1.68 -29.79
C ASP A 126 22.17 0.95 -31.07
N ALA A 127 20.85 0.91 -31.31
CA ALA A 127 20.31 0.25 -32.49
C ALA A 127 20.83 0.92 -33.77
N ARG A 128 21.23 0.08 -34.73
CA ARG A 128 21.56 0.53 -36.09
C ARG A 128 20.33 1.22 -36.71
N PRO A 129 20.51 2.34 -37.44
CA PRO A 129 19.44 2.96 -38.21
C PRO A 129 18.74 1.96 -39.13
N PHE A 130 17.41 2.07 -39.24
CA PHE A 130 16.59 1.15 -40.05
C PHE A 130 17.03 1.08 -41.52
N ASP A 131 17.61 2.15 -42.07
CA ASP A 131 18.09 2.21 -43.45
C ASP A 131 19.31 1.30 -43.73
N GLN A 132 20.02 0.87 -42.68
CA GLN A 132 21.19 0.00 -42.77
C GLN A 132 20.91 -1.43 -42.29
N LEU A 133 19.65 -1.75 -42.00
CA LEU A 133 19.22 -3.05 -41.51
C LEU A 133 19.10 -4.06 -42.67
N THR A 134 19.70 -5.24 -42.51
CA THR A 134 19.57 -6.32 -43.52
C THR A 134 18.46 -7.29 -43.14
N THR A 135 17.85 -7.92 -44.15
CA THR A 135 16.80 -8.94 -43.94
C THR A 135 17.34 -10.18 -43.22
N GLU A 136 18.61 -10.52 -43.42
CA GLU A 136 19.28 -11.62 -42.71
C GLU A 136 19.44 -11.34 -41.23
N ASP A 137 19.76 -10.11 -40.84
CA ASP A 137 19.87 -9.71 -39.43
C ASP A 137 18.51 -9.79 -38.73
N VAL A 138 17.44 -9.36 -39.41
CA VAL A 138 16.05 -9.48 -38.91
C VAL A 138 15.64 -10.94 -38.76
N ALA A 139 16.00 -11.79 -39.73
CA ALA A 139 15.70 -13.21 -39.69
C ALA A 139 16.46 -13.95 -38.56
N LYS A 140 17.70 -13.55 -38.28
CA LYS A 140 18.51 -14.06 -37.16
C LYS A 140 17.96 -13.58 -35.80
N ALA A 141 17.58 -12.31 -35.71
CA ALA A 141 17.07 -11.72 -34.48
C ALA A 141 15.67 -12.23 -34.11
N HIS A 142 14.82 -12.54 -35.10
CA HIS A 142 13.46 -13.00 -34.87
C HIS A 142 13.08 -14.21 -35.76
N PRO A 143 13.54 -15.43 -35.41
CA PRO A 143 13.39 -16.64 -36.23
C PRO A 143 11.95 -16.99 -36.60
N ARG A 144 10.97 -16.64 -35.76
CA ARG A 144 9.53 -16.83 -36.04
C ARG A 144 9.08 -16.16 -37.35
N ILE A 145 9.78 -15.13 -37.83
CA ILE A 145 9.49 -14.51 -39.13
C ILE A 145 9.78 -15.50 -40.26
N LEU A 146 10.91 -16.22 -40.21
CA LEU A 146 11.25 -17.26 -41.19
C LEU A 146 10.24 -18.40 -41.16
N GLU A 147 9.86 -18.87 -39.97
CA GLU A 147 8.86 -19.94 -39.83
C GLU A 147 7.50 -19.54 -40.41
N ALA A 148 7.09 -18.29 -40.20
CA ALA A 148 5.86 -17.74 -40.75
C ALA A 148 5.92 -17.66 -42.28
N VAL A 149 7.03 -17.17 -42.84
CA VAL A 149 7.24 -17.11 -44.30
C VAL A 149 7.24 -18.52 -44.89
N GLU A 150 7.96 -19.46 -44.30
CA GLU A 150 7.99 -20.86 -44.74
C GLU A 150 6.60 -21.50 -44.72
N THR A 151 5.81 -21.21 -43.68
CA THR A 151 4.42 -21.68 -43.57
C THR A 151 3.52 -21.06 -44.64
N MET A 152 3.70 -19.77 -44.97
CA MET A 152 2.94 -19.11 -46.03
C MET A 152 3.27 -19.69 -47.40
N VAL A 153 4.55 -19.93 -47.67
CA VAL A 153 5.02 -20.57 -48.93
C VAL A 153 4.46 -21.98 -49.06
N LYS A 154 4.56 -22.80 -48.00
CA LYS A 154 3.99 -24.16 -47.98
C LYS A 154 2.46 -24.18 -48.21
N LYS A 155 1.77 -23.14 -47.76
CA LYS A 155 0.30 -22.98 -47.93
C LYS A 155 -0.08 -22.26 -49.24
N GLY A 156 0.89 -21.91 -50.09
CA GLY A 156 0.64 -21.18 -51.34
C GLY A 156 0.12 -19.75 -51.16
N LYS A 157 0.29 -19.16 -49.98
CA LYS A 157 -0.13 -17.79 -49.67
C LYS A 157 0.99 -16.82 -50.05
N TRP A 158 0.87 -16.20 -51.22
CA TRP A 158 1.84 -15.23 -51.73
C TRP A 158 1.49 -13.78 -51.37
N THR A 159 0.30 -13.55 -50.82
CA THR A 159 -0.15 -12.23 -50.37
C THR A 159 -0.03 -12.08 -48.87
N VAL A 160 0.49 -10.93 -48.42
CA VAL A 160 0.62 -10.59 -47.00
C VAL A 160 -0.63 -9.83 -46.55
N PRO A 161 -1.44 -10.37 -45.62
CA PRO A 161 -2.63 -9.70 -45.12
C PRO A 161 -2.32 -8.31 -44.54
N GLY A 162 -3.12 -7.30 -44.90
CA GLY A 162 -2.97 -5.91 -44.39
C GLY A 162 -1.78 -5.11 -44.95
N TYR A 163 -0.90 -5.72 -45.76
CA TYR A 163 0.25 -5.01 -46.33
C TYR A 163 -0.19 -3.91 -47.31
N LYS A 164 -1.12 -4.24 -48.23
CA LYS A 164 -1.61 -3.31 -49.26
C LYS A 164 -2.35 -2.10 -48.68
N GLU A 165 -3.04 -2.26 -47.55
CA GLU A 165 -3.76 -1.17 -46.88
C GLU A 165 -2.81 -0.15 -46.23
N LYS A 166 -1.64 -0.61 -45.75
CA LYS A 166 -0.69 0.24 -45.03
C LYS A 166 0.42 0.79 -45.93
N PHE A 167 0.89 0.02 -46.90
CA PHE A 167 2.06 0.35 -47.73
C PHE A 167 1.72 0.56 -49.21
N GLY A 168 0.47 0.34 -49.61
CA GLY A 168 0.04 0.43 -51.00
C GLY A 168 0.52 -0.74 -51.87
N ASP A 169 0.33 -0.58 -53.17
CA ASP A 169 0.77 -1.52 -54.20
C ASP A 169 1.52 -0.71 -55.27
N LEU A 170 2.76 -1.10 -55.58
CA LEU A 170 3.60 -0.42 -56.59
C LEU A 170 3.43 -1.05 -57.98
N ASN A 171 2.46 -1.96 -58.14
CA ASN A 171 2.14 -2.51 -59.45
C ASN A 171 1.65 -1.41 -60.40
N VAL A 172 2.20 -1.39 -61.61
CA VAL A 172 1.92 -0.37 -62.66
C VAL A 172 0.56 -0.61 -63.34
N MET A 173 -0.15 -1.68 -62.97
CA MET A 173 -1.40 -2.14 -63.59
C MET A 173 -2.47 -2.44 -62.55
#